data_AF-A0A6V7KRX0-F1
#
_entry.id   AF-A0A6V7KRX0-F1
#
_cell.length_a   1.000
_cell.length_b   1.000
_cell.length_c   1.000
_cell.angle_alpha   90.00
_cell.angle_beta   90.00
_cell.angle_gamma   90.00
#
_symmetry.space_group_name_H-M   'P 1'
#
loop_
_entity.id
_entity.type
_entity.pdbx_description
1 polymer ?
#
loop_
_entity_poly.entity_id
_entity_poly.type
_entity_poly.pdbx_seq_one_letter_code
_entity_poly.pdbx_strand_id
1 'polypeptide(L)' 'VDTHIHAASCMNQKHLLRFIKKTLKNHADEVVTCSKSGEMMTLRQVFQSMNLTTYDLSVDMLDVHA' A
#
# COMPACT_ATOMS: atom_id res chain seq x y z
N VAL A 1 -11.56 -7.87 27.32
CA VAL A 1 -10.90 -6.68 26.74
C VAL A 1 -10.34 -7.14 25.42
N ASP A 2 -10.94 -6.68 24.33
CA ASP A 2 -10.60 -7.03 22.95
C ASP A 2 -9.10 -6.89 22.69
N THR A 3 -8.42 -8.01 22.47
CA THR A 3 -7.01 -8.09 22.06
C THR A 3 -6.87 -7.94 20.55
N HIS A 4 -7.63 -7.03 19.93
CA HIS A 4 -7.39 -6.60 18.55
C HIS A 4 -6.17 -5.67 18.51
N ILE A 5 -5.00 -6.29 18.60
CA ILE A 5 -3.72 -5.66 18.33
C ILE A 5 -3.72 -5.22 16.86
N HIS A 6 -4.04 -3.95 16.62
CA HIS A 6 -3.71 -3.31 15.35
C HIS A 6 -2.19 -3.15 15.29
N ALA A 7 -1.46 -4.23 14.99
CA ALA A 7 -0.02 -4.19 14.77
C ALA A 7 0.36 -3.17 13.67
N ALA A 8 -0.58 -2.87 12.76
CA ALA A 8 -0.46 -1.83 11.75
C ALA A 8 -0.43 -0.39 12.32
N SER A 9 -0.98 -0.16 13.52
CA SER A 9 -1.03 1.17 14.17
C SER A 9 0.27 1.56 14.89
N CYS A 10 1.29 0.69 14.91
CA CYS A 10 2.56 0.98 15.57
C CYS A 10 3.39 2.06 14.85
N MET A 11 3.00 2.44 13.63
CA MET A 11 3.44 3.67 12.97
C MET A 11 2.35 4.73 13.05
N ASN A 12 2.70 5.96 13.43
CA ASN A 12 1.81 7.11 13.28
C ASN A 12 1.28 7.12 11.83
N GLN A 13 -0.04 7.11 11.67
CA GLN A 13 -0.73 6.98 10.38
C GLN A 13 -0.19 7.96 9.31
N LYS A 14 0.22 9.16 9.73
CA LYS A 14 0.87 10.16 8.86
C LYS A 14 2.24 9.72 8.33
N HIS A 15 3.03 9.04 9.15
CA HIS A 15 4.35 8.55 8.76
C HIS A 15 4.24 7.37 7.79
N LEU A 16 3.33 6.43 8.04
CA LEU A 16 3.08 5.32 7.12
C LEU A 16 2.59 5.84 5.77
N LEU A 17 1.63 6.77 5.77
CA LEU A 17 1.14 7.36 4.51
C LEU A 17 2.24 8.08 3.75
N ARG A 18 3.10 8.84 4.45
CA ARG A 18 4.23 9.54 3.84
C ARG A 18 5.28 8.57 3.31
N PHE A 19 5.52 7.45 4.01
CA PHE A 19 6.39 6.39 3.56
C PHE A 19 5.87 5.76 2.27
N ILE A 20 4.60 5.33 2.23
CA ILE A 20 3.98 4.73 1.04
C ILE A 20 4.05 5.69 -0.15
N LYS A 21 3.69 6.96 0.05
CA LYS A 21 3.79 7.99 -1.02
C LYS A 21 5.22 8.20 -1.50
N LYS A 22 6.21 8.19 -0.61
CA LYS A 22 7.63 8.33 -0.97
C LYS A 22 8.13 7.10 -1.75
N THR A 23 7.78 5.90 -1.31
CA THR A 23 8.16 4.65 -1.98
C THR A 23 7.54 4.57 -3.37
N LEU A 24 6.26 4.92 -3.53
CA LEU A 24 5.63 4.99 -4.84
C LEU A 24 6.27 6.02 -5.78
N LYS A 25 6.78 7.13 -5.25
CA LYS A 25 7.46 8.14 -6.08
C LYS A 25 8.84 7.68 -6.54
N ASN A 26 9.59 7.02 -5.66
CA ASN A 26 11.01 6.72 -5.89
C ASN A 26 11.24 5.31 -6.49
N HIS A 27 10.33 4.38 -6.23
CA HIS A 27 10.46 2.95 -6.53
C HIS A 27 9.24 2.42 -7.29
N ALA A 28 8.56 3.28 -8.07
CA ALA A 28 7.34 2.94 -8.80
C ALA A 28 7.50 1.72 -9.70
N ASP A 29 8.67 1.59 -10.32
CA ASP A 29 8.93 0.64 -11.39
C ASP A 29 9.66 -0.62 -10.87
N GLU A 30 9.84 -0.75 -9.56
CA GLU A 30 10.37 -1.98 -8.94
C GLU A 30 9.33 -3.10 -8.99
N VAL A 31 9.76 -4.30 -9.42
CA VAL A 31 8.93 -5.50 -9.39
C VAL A 31 8.78 -5.97 -7.94
N VAL A 32 7.55 -5.98 -7.43
CA VAL A 32 7.27 -6.26 -6.01
C VAL A 32 6.44 -7.51 -5.80
N THR A 33 5.73 -8.00 -6.82
CA THR A 33 4.91 -9.21 -6.72
C THR A 33 4.72 -9.87 -8.08
N CYS A 34 4.23 -11.11 -8.06
CA CYS A 34 3.73 -11.80 -9.23
C CYS A 34 2.21 -11.90 -9.12
N SER A 35 1.51 -11.63 -10.22
CA SER A 35 0.06 -11.81 -10.32
C SER A 35 -0.31 -13.28 -10.21
N LYS A 36 -1.60 -13.58 -10.00
CA LYS A 36 -2.13 -14.95 -10.00
C LYS A 36 -1.92 -15.69 -11.32
N SER A 37 -1.71 -14.96 -12.42
CA SER A 37 -1.38 -15.51 -13.74
C SER A 37 0.13 -15.69 -13.98
N GLY A 38 0.97 -15.36 -12.99
CA GLY A 38 2.43 -15.48 -13.08
C GLY A 38 3.13 -14.27 -13.70
N GLU A 39 2.42 -13.17 -13.96
CA GLU A 39 3.00 -11.95 -14.50
C GLU A 39 3.68 -11.14 -13.40
N MET A 40 4.92 -10.70 -13.65
CA MET A 40 5.63 -9.80 -12.73
C MET A 40 4.97 -8.43 -12.74
N MET A 41 4.62 -7.93 -11.57
CA MET A 41 3.98 -6.63 -11.39
C MET A 41 4.92 -5.66 -10.65
N THR A 42 5.07 -4.47 -11.22
CA THR A 42 5.73 -3.37 -10.55
C THR A 42 4.86 -2.77 -9.47
N LEU A 43 5.47 -2.04 -8.52
CA LEU A 43 4.74 -1.34 -7.47
C LEU A 43 3.65 -0.43 -8.06
N ARG A 44 3.92 0.25 -9.19
CA ARG A 44 2.94 1.04 -9.93
C ARG A 44 1.78 0.19 -10.44
N GLN A 45 2.07 -0.94 -11.08
CA GLN A 45 1.04 -1.82 -11.65
C GLN A 45 0.15 -2.42 -10.56
N VAL A 46 0.73 -2.76 -9.40
CA VAL A 46 -0.02 -3.22 -8.23
C VAL A 46 -1.05 -2.18 -7.79
N PHE A 47 -0.65 -0.91 -7.65
CA PHE A 47 -1.57 0.16 -7.27
C PHE A 47 -2.61 0.47 -8.36
N GLN A 48 -2.23 0.42 -9.63
CA GLN A 48 -3.18 0.55 -10.75
C GLN A 48 -4.22 -0.57 -10.77
N SER A 49 -3.83 -1.81 -10.46
CA SER A 49 -4.75 -2.95 -10.42
C SER A 49 -5.78 -2.87 -9.28
N MET A 50 -5.42 -2.19 -8.19
CA MET A 50 -6.34 -1.86 -7.09
C MET A 50 -7.16 -0.60 -7.37
N ASN A 51 -7.00 0.02 -8.55
CA ASN A 51 -7.66 1.27 -8.93
C ASN A 51 -7.35 2.43 -7.96
N LEU A 52 -6.18 2.37 -7.28
CA LEU A 52 -5.72 3.34 -6.30
C LEU A 52 -4.76 4.32 -6.96
N THR A 53 -5.06 5.62 -6.82
CA THR A 53 -4.14 6.68 -7.20
C THR A 53 -3.36 7.19 -5.98
N THR A 54 -2.19 7.78 -6.20
CA THR A 54 -1.40 8.43 -5.13
C THR A 54 -2.15 9.56 -4.42
N TYR A 55 -3.17 10.12 -5.07
CA TYR A 55 -4.07 11.15 -4.55
C TYR A 55 -5.19 10.57 -3.70
N ASP A 56 -5.68 9.37 -4.04
CA ASP A 56 -6.72 8.63 -3.28
C ASP A 56 -6.18 7.97 -2.01
N LEU A 57 -4.87 7.80 -1.91
CA LEU A 57 -4.22 7.22 -0.73
C LEU A 57 -4.45 8.08 0.52
N SER A 58 -5.45 7.64 1.29
CA SER A 58 -5.73 7.99 2.68
C SER A 58 -5.59 6.74 3.54
N VAL A 59 -5.38 6.92 4.84
CA VAL A 59 -5.18 5.79 5.77
C VAL A 59 -6.40 4.88 5.79
N ASP A 60 -7.60 5.45 5.67
CA ASP A 60 -8.86 4.71 5.54
C ASP A 60 -8.94 3.82 4.29
N MET A 61 -8.30 4.22 3.18
CA MET A 61 -8.23 3.39 1.96
C MET A 61 -7.22 2.24 2.07
N LEU A 62 -6.24 2.34 2.99
CA LEU A 62 -5.31 1.25 3.29
C LEU A 62 -5.92 0.21 4.24
N ASP A 63 -6.93 0.61 5.02
CA ASP A 63 -7.58 -0.23 6.03
C ASP A 63 -8.80 -1.01 5.50
N VAL A 64 -9.36 -0.63 4.34
CA VAL A 64 -10.51 -1.33 3.71
C VAL A 64 -10.20 -2.72 3.15
N HIS A 65 -8.97 -3.21 3.31
CA HIS A 65 -8.57 -4.57 2.94
C HIS A 65 -8.01 -5.40 4.12
N ALA A 66 -8.42 -5.08 5.36
CA ALA A 66 -8.21 -5.95 6.52
C ALA A 66 -9.29 -7.04 6.62
#